data_AF-A0A093FCN2-F1
#
_entry.id   AF-A0A093FCN2-F1
#
_cell.length_a   1.000
_cell.length_b   1.000
_cell.length_c   1.000
_cell.angle_alpha   90.00
_cell.angle_beta   90.00
_cell.angle_gamma   90.00
#
_symmetry.space_group_name_H-M   'P 1'
#
loop_
_entity.id
_entity.type
_entity.pdbx_description
1 polymer ?
#
loop_
_entity_poly.entity_id
_entity_poly.type
_entity_poly.pdbx_seq_one_letter_code
_entity_poly.pdbx_strand_id
1 'polypeptide(L)'
;LLHARYVLQLLCETRKVLKEMPNITQLSTSYSKEITVCGDLHGNLDDLLLIFYKNGLPSEQNCYIFNGDFVDRGKNSMEILIILFAFLLIYPNDLHLNRGNHEDYIMNLRYGFTKEVSKKYKDHGKQILCLLQDIFSWLPLATIIDSKVLILHGGISDTTDLDFLNALERNKVRDHIHVGVILFSLKNSAVQMLRSTFRPRPEGMETSSPHLLPVLPCYLQILDILWSDPRSQNGCTPNKCRGGGCYFGPDVTAKLFERYNLKMLIRSHEFKPEGYEISHNGKVITIFSASNYYEEGSNRGAYIKLNPELIPRFVQYQVSKYTRRQNLRERVGTIESSALKTLREKIYAHRSELTSAFAQYDLNGTGKISVNDWASAMESVLQLELPWRMLRSQLAQMNPDGEVDFMSCFYDLKIGQPIKEVQPALVETLCRYRKDLEIIFNVIDKDHSGLISLEEFGQTWKLFTSHLGIDVRDESLDKLVLSIDYNKDGHIDFNEFLEAFHVVHRLE
;
A
#
# COMPACT_ATOMS: atom_id res chain seq x y z
N LEU A 1 2.17 -20.27 0.08
CA LEU A 1 1.11 -20.14 1.11
C LEU A 1 1.77 -20.19 2.47
N LEU A 2 1.64 -19.13 3.26
CA LEU A 2 2.18 -19.08 4.62
C LEU A 2 1.43 -20.09 5.51
N HIS A 3 2.14 -20.78 6.39
CA HIS A 3 1.55 -21.79 7.27
C HIS A 3 0.47 -21.17 8.20
N ALA A 4 -0.62 -21.90 8.43
CA ALA A 4 -1.80 -21.41 9.17
C ALA A 4 -1.46 -20.85 10.56
N ARG A 5 -0.53 -21.48 11.28
CA ARG A 5 -0.02 -20.99 12.58
C ARG A 5 0.48 -19.54 12.50
N TYR A 6 1.35 -19.23 11.53
CA TYR A 6 1.93 -17.90 11.39
C TYR A 6 0.90 -16.87 10.91
N VAL A 7 -0.06 -17.31 10.08
CA VAL A 7 -1.20 -16.47 9.70
C VAL A 7 -2.02 -16.09 10.93
N LEU A 8 -2.40 -17.05 11.76
CA LEU A 8 -3.17 -16.77 12.97
C LEU A 8 -2.40 -15.87 13.94
N GLN A 9 -1.09 -16.06 14.09
CA GLN A 9 -0.24 -15.18 14.89
C GLN A 9 -0.22 -13.76 14.34
N LEU A 10 0.04 -13.58 13.04
CA LEU A 10 0.00 -12.27 12.37
C LEU A 10 -1.35 -11.56 12.61
N LEU A 11 -2.45 -12.28 12.42
CA LEU A 11 -3.80 -11.75 12.62
C LEU A 11 -4.04 -11.36 14.09
N CYS A 12 -3.59 -12.17 15.06
CA CYS A 12 -3.69 -11.85 16.48
C CYS A 12 -2.94 -10.56 16.85
N GLU A 13 -1.71 -10.36 16.34
CA GLU A 13 -0.94 -9.14 16.60
C GLU A 13 -1.55 -7.93 15.89
N THR A 14 -1.97 -8.09 14.62
CA THR A 14 -2.66 -7.06 13.84
C THR A 14 -3.88 -6.54 14.59
N ARG A 15 -4.67 -7.46 15.15
CA ARG A 15 -5.85 -7.12 15.95
C ARG A 15 -5.51 -6.26 17.16
N LYS A 16 -4.40 -6.52 17.85
CA LYS A 16 -3.97 -5.71 19.01
C LYS A 16 -3.65 -4.29 18.57
N VAL A 17 -2.86 -4.14 17.50
CA VAL A 17 -2.48 -2.83 16.97
C VAL A 17 -3.71 -2.03 16.51
N LEU A 18 -4.59 -2.64 15.72
CA LEU A 18 -5.77 -1.94 15.20
C LEU A 18 -6.75 -1.50 16.30
N LYS A 19 -6.81 -2.19 17.44
CA LYS A 19 -7.65 -1.78 18.58
C LYS A 19 -7.24 -0.45 19.21
N GLU A 20 -5.94 -0.19 19.24
CA GLU A 20 -5.37 1.03 19.78
C GLU A 20 -5.46 2.20 18.79
N MET A 21 -5.74 1.92 17.51
CA MET A 21 -5.85 2.97 16.49
C MET A 21 -7.17 3.76 16.60
N PRO A 22 -7.15 5.07 16.30
CA PRO A 22 -8.36 5.89 16.25
C PRO A 22 -9.24 5.50 15.06
N ASN A 23 -10.49 5.99 15.05
CA ASN A 23 -11.37 5.84 13.89
C ASN A 23 -10.89 6.68 12.70
N ILE A 24 -10.37 7.88 12.98
CA ILE A 24 -9.80 8.77 11.97
C ILE A 24 -8.32 8.98 12.28
N THR A 25 -7.46 8.41 11.44
CA THR A 25 -6.00 8.58 11.56
C THR A 25 -5.60 9.99 11.14
N GLN A 26 -4.75 10.66 11.91
CA GLN A 26 -4.21 11.98 11.57
C GLN A 26 -2.76 11.83 11.11
N LEU A 27 -2.43 12.35 9.93
CA LEU A 27 -1.08 12.31 9.37
C LEU A 27 -0.61 13.71 9.00
N SER A 28 0.71 13.88 8.94
CA SER A 28 1.31 15.12 8.47
C SER A 28 2.43 14.88 7.47
N THR A 29 2.42 15.63 6.38
CA THR A 29 3.49 15.64 5.38
C THR A 29 4.77 16.34 5.87
N SER A 30 4.75 16.95 7.06
CA SER A 30 5.96 17.57 7.65
C SER A 30 7.04 16.54 8.02
N TYR A 31 6.62 15.30 8.38
CA TYR A 31 7.53 14.21 8.74
C TYR A 31 7.86 13.31 7.55
N SER A 32 6.94 13.20 6.59
CA SER A 32 7.08 12.37 5.40
C SER A 32 7.16 13.25 4.15
N LYS A 33 8.30 13.22 3.43
CA LYS A 33 8.51 14.03 2.20
C LYS A 33 7.42 13.84 1.16
N GLU A 34 6.81 12.66 1.11
CA GLU A 34 5.71 12.32 0.21
C GLU A 34 4.87 11.21 0.85
N ILE A 35 3.54 11.26 0.72
CA ILE A 35 2.61 10.22 1.18
C ILE A 35 1.94 9.58 -0.04
N THR A 36 1.99 8.26 -0.14
CA THR A 36 1.35 7.51 -1.24
C THR A 36 -0.04 7.03 -0.82
N VAL A 37 -1.05 7.28 -1.65
CA VAL A 37 -2.44 6.82 -1.45
C VAL A 37 -2.82 5.83 -2.54
N CYS A 38 -3.14 4.61 -2.13
CA CYS A 38 -3.62 3.53 -2.98
C CYS A 38 -5.14 3.33 -2.77
N GLY A 39 -5.87 3.06 -3.84
CA GLY A 39 -7.27 2.65 -3.79
C GLY A 39 -7.44 1.13 -3.71
N ASP A 40 -8.56 0.65 -4.23
CA ASP A 40 -8.96 -0.76 -4.20
C ASP A 40 -7.91 -1.66 -4.85
N LEU A 41 -7.69 -2.85 -4.27
CA LEU A 41 -6.81 -3.89 -4.81
C LEU A 41 -7.55 -5.17 -5.18
N HIS A 42 -8.64 -5.48 -4.48
CA HIS A 42 -9.54 -6.60 -4.77
C HIS A 42 -8.81 -7.93 -5.07
N GLY A 43 -7.88 -8.31 -4.20
CA GLY A 43 -7.15 -9.57 -4.34
C GLY A 43 -6.24 -9.65 -5.57
N ASN A 44 -5.87 -8.52 -6.20
CA ASN A 44 -4.92 -8.45 -7.31
C ASN A 44 -3.48 -8.22 -6.82
N LEU A 45 -2.83 -9.32 -6.42
CA LEU A 45 -1.48 -9.28 -5.84
C LEU A 45 -0.43 -8.72 -6.80
N ASP A 46 -0.60 -8.95 -8.11
CA ASP A 46 0.33 -8.43 -9.10
C ASP A 46 0.30 -6.89 -9.17
N ASP A 47 -0.81 -6.24 -8.86
CA ASP A 47 -0.86 -4.78 -8.80
C ASP A 47 -0.11 -4.27 -7.56
N LEU A 48 -0.37 -4.86 -6.38
CA LEU A 48 0.29 -4.50 -5.13
C LEU A 48 1.82 -4.59 -5.25
N LEU A 49 2.31 -5.71 -5.76
CA LEU A 49 3.74 -5.93 -5.94
C LEU A 49 4.34 -4.94 -6.98
N LEU A 50 3.53 -4.38 -7.88
CA LEU A 50 4.01 -3.49 -8.95
C LEU A 50 4.09 -2.07 -8.42
N ILE A 51 3.11 -1.67 -7.60
CA ILE A 51 3.17 -0.46 -6.80
C ILE A 51 4.47 -0.45 -5.98
N PHE A 52 4.73 -1.50 -5.21
CA PHE A 52 5.94 -1.61 -4.39
C PHE A 52 7.24 -1.63 -5.19
N TYR A 53 7.23 -2.23 -6.37
CA TYR A 53 8.38 -2.20 -7.26
C TYR A 53 8.66 -0.77 -7.78
N LYS A 54 7.62 -0.08 -8.28
CA LYS A 54 7.76 1.26 -8.87
C LYS A 54 7.95 2.37 -7.85
N ASN A 55 7.31 2.26 -6.69
CA ASN A 55 7.27 3.32 -5.68
C ASN A 55 8.10 3.00 -4.43
N GLY A 56 8.75 1.83 -4.38
CA GLY A 56 9.48 1.35 -3.20
C GLY A 56 8.57 0.76 -2.14
N LEU A 57 9.16 0.01 -1.20
CA LEU A 57 8.44 -0.61 -0.09
C LEU A 57 8.03 0.42 0.97
N PRO A 58 7.01 0.12 1.79
CA PRO A 58 6.71 0.91 2.97
C PRO A 58 7.92 1.03 3.89
N SER A 59 8.18 2.25 4.37
CA SER A 59 9.21 2.57 5.35
C SER A 59 8.91 3.93 5.99
N GLU A 60 9.69 4.32 7.00
CA GLU A 60 9.64 5.66 7.61
C GLU A 60 9.78 6.82 6.61
N GLN A 61 10.44 6.59 5.45
CA GLN A 61 10.61 7.60 4.41
C GLN A 61 9.62 7.45 3.25
N ASN A 62 8.81 6.39 3.24
CA ASN A 62 7.88 6.06 2.17
C ASN A 62 6.55 5.59 2.76
N CYS A 63 5.74 6.58 3.17
CA CYS A 63 4.46 6.36 3.82
C CYS A 63 3.39 5.95 2.81
N TYR A 64 2.54 4.99 3.19
CA TYR A 64 1.42 4.49 2.40
C TYR A 64 0.10 4.55 3.15
N ILE A 65 -0.97 4.86 2.40
CA ILE A 65 -2.35 4.70 2.82
C ILE A 65 -3.04 3.79 1.81
N PHE A 66 -3.54 2.64 2.24
CA PHE A 66 -4.40 1.79 1.41
C PHE A 66 -5.86 2.00 1.81
N ASN A 67 -6.65 2.52 0.89
CA ASN A 67 -7.97 3.05 1.16
C ASN A 67 -9.10 2.03 0.89
N GLY A 68 -9.06 0.91 1.62
CA GLY A 68 -10.09 -0.14 1.62
C GLY A 68 -10.08 -1.07 0.41
N ASP A 69 -10.94 -2.08 0.48
CA ASP A 69 -11.18 -3.07 -0.58
C ASP A 69 -9.91 -3.82 -1.01
N PHE A 70 -9.27 -4.42 -0.02
CA PHE A 70 -8.08 -5.25 -0.19
C PHE A 70 -8.45 -6.64 -0.73
N VAL A 71 -9.64 -7.12 -0.34
CA VAL A 71 -10.10 -8.49 -0.55
C VAL A 71 -11.25 -8.59 -1.58
N ASP A 72 -11.69 -9.84 -1.80
CA ASP A 72 -12.76 -10.24 -2.72
C ASP A 72 -12.43 -10.00 -4.20
N ARG A 73 -13.25 -10.61 -5.09
CA ARG A 73 -13.14 -10.58 -6.56
C ARG A 73 -11.92 -11.33 -7.09
N GLY A 74 -10.71 -10.92 -6.70
CA GLY A 74 -9.44 -11.56 -7.03
C GLY A 74 -9.22 -12.87 -6.27
N LYS A 75 -8.09 -13.53 -6.56
CA LYS A 75 -7.75 -14.86 -6.02
C LYS A 75 -6.64 -14.82 -4.96
N ASN A 76 -6.06 -13.64 -4.75
CA ASN A 76 -4.89 -13.44 -3.90
C ASN A 76 -5.15 -12.48 -2.74
N SER A 77 -6.40 -12.39 -2.28
CA SER A 77 -6.83 -11.52 -1.18
C SER A 77 -6.06 -11.82 0.10
N MET A 78 -5.86 -13.11 0.43
CA MET A 78 -5.15 -13.47 1.65
C MET A 78 -3.67 -13.08 1.60
N GLU A 79 -3.00 -13.23 0.45
CA GLU A 79 -1.61 -12.81 0.31
C GLU A 79 -1.48 -11.29 0.46
N ILE A 80 -2.40 -10.51 -0.11
CA ILE A 80 -2.44 -9.05 0.08
C ILE A 80 -2.59 -8.69 1.57
N LEU A 81 -3.56 -9.29 2.28
CA LEU A 81 -3.72 -9.02 3.71
C LEU A 81 -2.48 -9.38 4.52
N ILE A 82 -1.83 -10.52 4.23
CA ILE A 82 -0.60 -10.93 4.92
C ILE A 82 0.49 -9.87 4.74
N ILE A 83 0.67 -9.38 3.51
CA ILE A 83 1.69 -8.37 3.20
C ILE A 83 1.36 -7.04 3.87
N LEU A 84 0.13 -6.55 3.73
CA LEU A 84 -0.29 -5.27 4.31
C LEU A 84 -0.24 -5.29 5.84
N PHE A 85 -0.72 -6.36 6.48
CA PHE A 85 -0.66 -6.50 7.93
C PHE A 85 0.78 -6.67 8.44
N ALA A 86 1.65 -7.38 7.72
CA ALA A 86 3.06 -7.45 8.09
C ALA A 86 3.69 -6.06 8.07
N PHE A 87 3.48 -5.27 7.01
CA PHE A 87 4.00 -3.90 6.97
C PHE A 87 3.35 -2.98 8.00
N LEU A 88 2.06 -3.15 8.33
CA LEU A 88 1.41 -2.40 9.41
C LEU A 88 2.07 -2.68 10.76
N LEU A 89 2.46 -3.93 11.04
CA LEU A 89 3.14 -4.28 12.29
C LEU A 89 4.58 -3.81 12.33
N ILE A 90 5.27 -3.74 11.19
CA ILE A 90 6.67 -3.28 11.10
C ILE A 90 6.74 -1.75 11.12
N TYR A 91 5.84 -1.07 10.40
CA TYR A 91 5.78 0.38 10.24
C TYR A 91 4.39 0.92 10.61
N PRO A 92 3.97 0.81 11.89
CA PRO A 92 2.62 1.20 12.33
C PRO A 92 2.32 2.70 12.18
N ASN A 93 3.37 3.53 12.04
CA ASN A 93 3.26 4.97 11.85
C ASN A 93 3.32 5.40 10.37
N ASP A 94 3.67 4.48 9.46
CA ASP A 94 3.96 4.82 8.06
C ASP A 94 3.14 4.01 7.06
N LEU A 95 2.55 2.88 7.46
CA LEU A 95 1.56 2.17 6.66
C LEU A 95 0.19 2.21 7.32
N HIS A 96 -0.78 2.82 6.64
CA HIS A 96 -2.13 3.01 7.14
C HIS A 96 -3.15 2.29 6.27
N LEU A 97 -4.16 1.70 6.92
CA LEU A 97 -5.23 0.96 6.28
C LEU A 97 -6.57 1.60 6.67
N ASN A 98 -7.33 2.10 5.69
CA ASN A 98 -8.72 2.46 5.92
C ASN A 98 -9.62 1.26 5.56
N ARG A 99 -10.76 1.16 6.22
CA ARG A 99 -11.77 0.14 5.93
C ARG A 99 -12.48 0.43 4.62
N GLY A 100 -12.61 -0.57 3.75
CA GLY A 100 -13.50 -0.56 2.60
C GLY A 100 -14.81 -1.29 2.87
N ASN A 101 -15.71 -1.29 1.89
CA ASN A 101 -16.98 -2.00 2.05
C ASN A 101 -16.81 -3.52 1.94
N HIS A 102 -15.75 -4.01 1.29
CA HIS A 102 -15.43 -5.43 1.19
C HIS A 102 -14.73 -6.00 2.42
N GLU A 103 -14.28 -5.17 3.37
CA GLU A 103 -13.86 -5.63 4.71
C GLU A 103 -15.10 -5.86 5.61
N ASP A 104 -15.99 -6.74 5.13
CA ASP A 104 -17.25 -7.15 5.74
C ASP A 104 -17.57 -8.61 5.42
N TYR A 105 -18.05 -9.35 6.42
CA TYR A 105 -18.32 -10.79 6.30
C TYR A 105 -19.35 -11.14 5.22
N ILE A 106 -20.40 -10.32 5.05
CA ILE A 106 -21.45 -10.55 4.05
C ILE A 106 -20.89 -10.34 2.64
N MET A 107 -20.04 -9.33 2.46
CA MET A 107 -19.34 -9.13 1.18
C MET A 107 -18.41 -10.31 0.90
N ASN A 108 -17.62 -10.74 1.88
CA ASN A 108 -16.67 -11.84 1.72
C ASN A 108 -17.34 -13.17 1.37
N LEU A 109 -18.52 -13.43 1.94
CA LEU A 109 -19.32 -14.61 1.62
C LEU A 109 -19.80 -14.58 0.17
N ARG A 110 -20.19 -13.41 -0.34
CA ARG A 110 -20.76 -13.24 -1.67
C ARG A 110 -19.72 -13.14 -2.78
N TYR A 111 -18.59 -12.48 -2.52
CA TYR A 111 -17.64 -12.06 -3.55
C TYR A 111 -16.32 -12.83 -3.57
N GLY A 112 -16.22 -13.88 -2.77
CA GLY A 112 -15.27 -14.98 -2.99
C GLY A 112 -14.21 -15.14 -1.91
N PHE A 113 -13.98 -14.15 -1.05
CA PHE A 113 -12.91 -14.23 -0.05
C PHE A 113 -13.12 -15.36 0.96
N THR A 114 -14.35 -15.60 1.41
CA THR A 114 -14.68 -16.74 2.29
C THR A 114 -14.30 -18.08 1.65
N LYS A 115 -14.56 -18.22 0.34
CA LYS A 115 -14.22 -19.41 -0.44
C LYS A 115 -12.71 -19.54 -0.64
N GLU A 116 -12.03 -18.43 -0.88
CA GLU A 116 -10.57 -18.37 -1.02
C GLU A 116 -9.88 -18.89 0.25
N VAL A 117 -10.22 -18.34 1.42
CA VAL A 117 -9.60 -18.71 2.71
C VAL A 117 -9.90 -20.17 3.06
N SER A 118 -11.15 -20.60 2.89
CA SER A 118 -11.56 -22.00 3.16
C SER A 118 -10.78 -22.99 2.29
N LYS A 119 -10.55 -22.67 1.01
CA LYS A 119 -9.77 -23.51 0.09
C LYS A 119 -8.29 -23.54 0.47
N LYS A 120 -7.71 -22.39 0.80
CA LYS A 120 -6.27 -22.25 1.10
C LYS A 120 -5.86 -22.88 2.42
N TYR A 121 -6.69 -22.75 3.46
CA TYR A 121 -6.34 -23.13 4.83
C TYR A 121 -7.13 -24.32 5.40
N LYS A 122 -8.08 -24.86 4.63
CA LYS A 122 -8.84 -26.09 4.97
C LYS A 122 -9.41 -26.01 6.39
N ASP A 123 -8.95 -26.89 7.27
CA ASP A 123 -9.42 -27.03 8.66
C ASP A 123 -9.27 -25.74 9.48
N HIS A 124 -8.29 -24.90 9.14
CA HIS A 124 -8.07 -23.61 9.82
C HIS A 124 -8.85 -22.45 9.19
N GLY A 125 -9.50 -22.65 8.03
CA GLY A 125 -10.16 -21.58 7.27
C GLY A 125 -11.27 -20.88 8.07
N LYS A 126 -12.10 -21.65 8.79
CA LYS A 126 -13.18 -21.09 9.63
C LYS A 126 -12.63 -20.21 10.76
N GLN A 127 -11.54 -20.65 11.40
CA GLN A 127 -10.90 -19.90 12.48
C GLN A 127 -10.31 -18.59 11.96
N ILE A 128 -9.62 -18.63 10.82
CA ILE A 128 -9.04 -17.46 10.17
C ILE A 128 -10.14 -16.46 9.78
N LEU A 129 -11.23 -16.91 9.17
CA LEU A 129 -12.35 -16.04 8.78
C LEU A 129 -13.03 -15.35 9.97
N CYS A 130 -13.24 -16.10 11.06
CA CYS A 130 -13.81 -15.53 12.29
C CYS A 130 -12.91 -14.42 12.86
N LEU A 131 -11.59 -14.64 12.87
CA LEU A 131 -10.64 -13.64 13.35
C LEU A 131 -10.55 -12.43 12.42
N LEU A 132 -10.58 -12.65 11.10
CA LEU A 132 -10.60 -11.57 10.11
C LEU A 132 -11.86 -10.70 10.22
N GLN A 133 -13.03 -11.30 10.47
CA GLN A 133 -14.26 -10.53 10.71
C GLN A 133 -14.13 -9.59 11.92
N ASP A 134 -13.51 -10.05 13.02
CA ASP A 134 -13.22 -9.18 14.18
C ASP A 134 -12.22 -8.09 13.79
N ILE A 135 -11.11 -8.45 13.12
CA ILE A 135 -10.06 -7.51 12.67
C ILE A 135 -10.63 -6.41 11.78
N PHE A 136 -11.45 -6.76 10.79
CA PHE A 136 -12.05 -5.78 9.88
C PHE A 136 -12.93 -4.77 10.62
N SER A 137 -13.56 -5.15 11.72
CA SER A 137 -14.34 -4.21 12.56
C SER A 137 -13.46 -3.19 13.30
N TRP A 138 -12.15 -3.42 13.38
CA TRP A 138 -11.17 -2.52 14.00
C TRP A 138 -10.39 -1.67 13.00
N LEU A 139 -10.56 -1.84 11.69
CA LEU A 139 -9.90 -0.97 10.71
C LEU A 139 -10.35 0.49 10.88
N PRO A 140 -9.42 1.47 10.87
CA PRO A 140 -9.75 2.89 10.78
C PRO A 140 -10.74 3.18 9.64
N LEU A 141 -11.60 4.16 9.84
CA LEU A 141 -12.68 4.51 8.92
C LEU A 141 -12.26 5.58 7.92
N ALA A 142 -11.31 6.43 8.30
CA ALA A 142 -10.79 7.49 7.46
C ALA A 142 -9.37 7.88 7.89
N THR A 143 -8.70 8.65 7.03
CA THR A 143 -7.44 9.31 7.34
C THR A 143 -7.55 10.79 6.97
N ILE A 144 -6.96 11.68 7.76
CA ILE A 144 -6.86 13.12 7.47
C ILE A 144 -5.39 13.51 7.41
N ILE A 145 -4.96 14.09 6.30
CA ILE A 145 -3.60 14.61 6.11
C ILE A 145 -3.60 16.13 6.29
N ASP A 146 -2.73 16.62 7.17
CA ASP A 146 -2.48 18.04 7.48
C ASP A 146 -3.76 18.83 7.78
N SER A 147 -4.79 18.17 8.33
CA SER A 147 -6.13 18.74 8.56
C SER A 147 -6.77 19.35 7.30
N LYS A 148 -6.38 18.89 6.10
CA LYS A 148 -6.82 19.45 4.81
C LYS A 148 -7.33 18.41 3.83
N VAL A 149 -6.76 17.21 3.82
CA VAL A 149 -7.16 16.15 2.89
C VAL A 149 -7.86 15.05 3.67
N LEU A 150 -9.14 14.82 3.40
CA LEU A 150 -9.88 13.69 3.92
C LEU A 150 -9.75 12.51 2.98
N ILE A 151 -9.45 11.33 3.52
CA ILE A 151 -9.35 10.07 2.78
C ILE A 151 -10.28 9.06 3.42
N LEU A 152 -11.26 8.56 2.66
CA LEU A 152 -12.20 7.52 3.08
C LEU A 152 -12.59 6.67 1.86
N HIS A 153 -13.07 5.45 2.07
CA HIS A 153 -13.24 4.51 0.96
C HIS A 153 -14.37 4.90 -0.01
N GLY A 154 -15.59 4.99 0.50
CA GLY A 154 -16.80 5.31 -0.24
C GLY A 154 -16.97 6.80 -0.46
N GLY A 155 -17.68 7.51 0.41
CA GLY A 155 -17.99 8.92 0.14
C GLY A 155 -18.47 9.68 1.34
N ILE A 156 -19.23 10.73 1.09
CA ILE A 156 -19.86 11.52 2.14
C ILE A 156 -21.35 11.65 1.85
N SER A 157 -22.10 12.17 2.82
CA SER A 157 -23.51 12.50 2.71
C SER A 157 -23.77 13.89 3.28
N ASP A 158 -24.99 14.40 3.10
CA ASP A 158 -25.43 15.69 3.66
C ASP A 158 -25.51 15.69 5.20
N THR A 159 -25.35 14.52 5.82
CA THR A 159 -25.32 14.35 7.27
C THR A 159 -23.96 13.91 7.80
N THR A 160 -22.92 13.75 6.96
CA THR A 160 -21.60 13.29 7.41
C THR A 160 -21.04 14.18 8.53
N ASP A 161 -20.63 13.54 9.62
CA ASP A 161 -20.10 14.19 10.81
C ASP A 161 -18.81 13.49 11.25
N LEU A 162 -17.68 14.16 11.06
CA LEU A 162 -16.36 13.59 11.34
C LEU A 162 -16.09 13.48 12.85
N ASP A 163 -16.68 14.36 13.66
CA ASP A 163 -16.50 14.34 15.11
C ASP A 163 -17.23 13.13 15.71
N PHE A 164 -18.46 12.91 15.25
CA PHE A 164 -19.23 11.73 15.60
C PHE A 164 -18.56 10.45 15.12
N LEU A 165 -18.10 10.41 13.86
CA LEU A 165 -17.35 9.27 13.33
C LEU A 165 -16.10 8.98 14.14
N ASN A 166 -15.40 10.00 14.64
CA ASN A 166 -14.19 9.79 15.43
C ASN A 166 -14.47 9.24 16.84
N ALA A 167 -15.62 9.60 17.44
CA ALA A 167 -16.01 9.17 18.78
C ALA A 167 -16.71 7.79 18.84
N LEU A 168 -17.06 7.22 17.69
CA LEU A 168 -17.87 6.00 17.57
C LEU A 168 -17.10 4.74 17.99
N GLU A 169 -17.74 3.80 18.70
CA GLU A 169 -17.16 2.48 18.97
C GLU A 169 -17.25 1.55 17.75
N ARG A 170 -16.35 1.70 16.78
CA ARG A 170 -16.47 1.11 15.42
C ARG A 170 -16.62 -0.41 15.42
N ASN A 171 -16.01 -1.09 16.39
CA ASN A 171 -16.07 -2.55 16.53
C ASN A 171 -17.44 -3.10 16.98
N LYS A 172 -18.30 -2.25 17.56
CA LYS A 172 -19.67 -2.62 17.96
C LYS A 172 -20.65 -2.55 16.79
N VAL A 173 -20.26 -1.88 15.71
CA VAL A 173 -21.06 -1.76 14.50
C VAL A 173 -20.64 -2.88 13.54
N ARG A 174 -21.03 -4.12 13.88
CA ARG A 174 -20.76 -5.31 13.06
C ARG A 174 -21.89 -5.49 12.05
N ASP A 175 -21.54 -5.84 10.82
CA ASP A 175 -22.47 -6.17 9.73
C ASP A 175 -23.40 -5.01 9.32
N HIS A 176 -22.82 -3.90 8.81
CA HIS A 176 -23.57 -2.72 8.36
C HIS A 176 -24.64 -3.03 7.29
N ILE A 177 -24.46 -4.13 6.55
CA ILE A 177 -25.40 -4.58 5.52
C ILE A 177 -26.67 -5.19 6.13
N HIS A 178 -26.65 -5.82 7.30
CA HIS A 178 -27.87 -6.32 7.92
C HIS A 178 -28.82 -5.16 8.25
N VAL A 179 -28.26 -4.03 8.67
CA VAL A 179 -29.00 -2.78 8.88
C VAL A 179 -29.37 -2.12 7.55
N GLY A 180 -28.52 -2.18 6.51
CA GLY A 180 -28.86 -1.74 5.15
C GLY A 180 -30.04 -2.50 4.54
N VAL A 181 -30.12 -3.82 4.74
CA VAL A 181 -31.25 -4.67 4.33
C VAL A 181 -32.51 -4.32 5.13
N ILE A 182 -32.38 -4.09 6.45
CA ILE A 182 -33.50 -3.64 7.29
C ILE A 182 -33.98 -2.23 6.87
N LEU A 183 -33.06 -1.30 6.62
CA LEU A 183 -33.33 0.05 6.11
C LEU A 183 -33.95 0.03 4.71
N PHE A 184 -33.58 -0.94 3.87
CA PHE A 184 -34.19 -1.16 2.56
C PHE A 184 -35.61 -1.75 2.67
N SER A 185 -35.86 -2.62 3.65
CA SER A 185 -37.21 -3.11 3.98
C SER A 185 -38.11 -2.04 4.63
N LEU A 186 -37.53 -1.07 5.34
CA LEU A 186 -38.24 0.12 5.80
C LEU A 186 -38.55 1.01 4.58
N LYS A 187 -39.84 1.27 4.33
CA LYS A 187 -40.31 2.10 3.20
C LYS A 187 -39.49 3.40 3.10
N ASN A 188 -39.18 3.87 1.87
CA ASN A 188 -38.41 5.09 1.58
C ASN A 188 -38.74 6.31 2.46
N SER A 189 -40.01 6.44 2.90
CA SER A 189 -40.45 7.48 3.82
C SER A 189 -39.72 7.42 5.18
N ALA A 190 -39.38 6.25 5.70
CA ALA A 190 -38.68 6.08 6.98
C ALA A 190 -37.19 6.46 6.89
N VAL A 191 -36.49 6.10 5.81
CA VAL A 191 -35.08 6.51 5.58
C VAL A 191 -34.98 8.01 5.33
N GLN A 192 -35.91 8.58 4.56
CA GLN A 192 -35.99 10.02 4.32
C GLN A 192 -36.42 10.79 5.57
N MET A 193 -37.36 10.24 6.36
CA MET A 193 -37.71 10.75 7.68
C MET A 193 -36.49 10.78 8.59
N LEU A 194 -35.76 9.66 8.73
CA LEU A 194 -34.53 9.57 9.53
C LEU A 194 -33.54 10.67 9.12
N ARG A 195 -33.18 10.77 7.83
CA ARG A 195 -32.32 11.84 7.32
C ARG A 195 -32.87 13.24 7.65
N SER A 196 -34.19 13.45 7.62
CA SER A 196 -34.81 14.74 8.00
C SER A 196 -34.84 15.03 9.50
N THR A 197 -34.90 14.02 10.37
CA THR A 197 -34.81 14.17 11.83
C THR A 197 -33.41 14.52 12.29
N PHE A 198 -32.38 14.28 11.46
CA PHE A 198 -30.98 14.62 11.72
C PHE A 198 -30.58 16.03 11.27
N ARG A 199 -31.51 16.86 10.76
CA ARG A 199 -31.30 18.32 10.82
C ARG A 199 -31.39 18.75 12.28
N PRO A 200 -30.51 19.62 12.80
CA PRO A 200 -30.58 20.03 14.19
C PRO A 200 -31.95 20.64 14.45
N ARG A 201 -32.81 19.93 15.19
CA ARG A 201 -34.10 20.43 15.64
C ARG A 201 -33.91 21.12 16.99
N PRO A 202 -34.63 22.22 17.26
CA PRO A 202 -34.69 22.82 18.58
C PRO A 202 -35.23 21.82 19.60
N GLU A 203 -34.76 21.95 20.84
CA GLU A 203 -35.06 21.07 21.97
C GLU A 203 -36.57 20.81 22.17
N GLY A 204 -36.92 19.55 22.38
CA GLY A 204 -38.24 19.14 22.92
C GLY A 204 -39.07 18.24 22.02
N MET A 205 -38.75 16.94 21.94
CA MET A 205 -39.77 15.89 21.70
C MET A 205 -39.25 14.51 22.09
N GLU A 206 -39.85 13.89 23.09
CA GLU A 206 -39.61 12.48 23.47
C GLU A 206 -40.44 11.54 22.57
N THR A 207 -39.83 10.44 22.10
CA THR A 207 -40.57 9.30 21.54
C THR A 207 -39.98 7.97 21.99
N SER A 208 -40.88 7.06 22.36
CA SER A 208 -40.67 5.78 23.03
C SER A 208 -40.34 4.61 22.09
N SER A 209 -39.08 4.15 22.06
CA SER A 209 -38.70 2.75 21.71
C SER A 209 -37.24 2.44 22.11
N PRO A 210 -36.92 1.56 23.09
CA PRO A 210 -35.67 1.72 23.86
C PRO A 210 -34.38 1.10 23.28
N HIS A 211 -34.41 0.28 22.21
CA HIS A 211 -33.23 -0.54 21.85
C HIS A 211 -32.67 -0.40 20.43
N LEU A 212 -33.40 0.19 19.47
CA LEU A 212 -32.92 0.35 18.07
C LEU A 212 -32.58 1.79 17.68
N LEU A 213 -33.05 2.79 18.45
CA LEU A 213 -32.91 4.21 18.11
C LEU A 213 -31.48 4.79 18.28
N PRO A 214 -30.65 4.39 19.27
CA PRO A 214 -29.32 5.01 19.45
C PRO A 214 -28.26 4.49 18.46
N VAL A 215 -28.45 3.31 17.89
CA VAL A 215 -27.42 2.64 17.06
C VAL A 215 -27.56 2.96 15.58
N LEU A 216 -28.78 3.29 15.14
CA LEU A 216 -29.09 3.60 13.73
C LEU A 216 -28.29 4.77 13.14
N PRO A 217 -28.00 5.87 13.88
CA PRO A 217 -27.13 6.95 13.40
C PRO A 217 -25.69 6.47 13.13
N CYS A 218 -25.15 5.62 14.01
CA CYS A 218 -23.82 5.01 13.85
C CYS A 218 -23.73 4.17 12.56
N TYR A 219 -24.75 3.35 12.31
CA TYR A 219 -24.82 2.53 11.10
C TYR A 219 -24.91 3.38 9.84
N LEU A 220 -25.72 4.45 9.84
CA LEU A 220 -25.88 5.32 8.68
C LEU A 220 -24.59 6.06 8.33
N GLN A 221 -23.88 6.61 9.31
CA GLN A 221 -22.59 7.27 9.07
C GLN A 221 -21.56 6.31 8.47
N ILE A 222 -21.40 5.11 9.05
CA ILE A 222 -20.46 4.12 8.52
C ILE A 222 -20.89 3.63 7.12
N LEU A 223 -22.18 3.38 6.92
CA LEU A 223 -22.71 2.99 5.62
C LEU A 223 -22.41 4.06 4.57
N ASP A 224 -22.64 5.33 4.89
CA ASP A 224 -22.39 6.43 3.96
C ASP A 224 -20.90 6.55 3.60
N ILE A 225 -19.98 6.48 4.56
CA ILE A 225 -18.54 6.59 4.26
C ILE A 225 -17.96 5.39 3.53
N LEU A 226 -18.59 4.22 3.61
CA LEU A 226 -18.13 3.01 2.92
C LEU A 226 -18.81 2.81 1.54
N TRP A 227 -20.00 3.39 1.29
CA TRP A 227 -20.81 3.05 0.10
C TRP A 227 -21.29 4.23 -0.76
N SER A 228 -21.07 5.48 -0.34
CA SER A 228 -21.55 6.64 -1.09
C SER A 228 -20.69 6.96 -2.30
N ASP A 229 -21.32 7.45 -3.39
CA ASP A 229 -20.69 7.74 -4.68
C ASP A 229 -20.90 9.22 -5.07
N PRO A 230 -19.88 9.93 -5.61
CA PRO A 230 -20.05 11.29 -6.10
C PRO A 230 -20.93 11.36 -7.36
N ARG A 231 -21.64 12.48 -7.54
CA ARG A 231 -22.41 12.80 -8.75
C ARG A 231 -22.27 14.27 -9.12
N SER A 232 -22.35 14.57 -10.41
CA SER A 232 -22.22 15.94 -10.90
C SER A 232 -23.38 16.86 -10.50
N GLN A 233 -24.57 16.30 -10.22
CA GLN A 233 -25.74 17.08 -9.81
C GLN A 233 -25.72 17.37 -8.31
N ASN A 234 -26.13 18.59 -7.93
CA ASN A 234 -26.30 18.96 -6.53
C ASN A 234 -27.34 18.10 -5.82
N GLY A 235 -27.17 17.99 -4.50
CA GLY A 235 -28.04 17.28 -3.58
C GLY A 235 -27.43 15.99 -3.03
N CYS A 236 -28.19 15.34 -2.15
CA CYS A 236 -27.86 14.05 -1.56
C CYS A 236 -29.07 13.12 -1.75
N THR A 237 -28.90 11.99 -2.45
CA THR A 237 -30.00 11.06 -2.72
C THR A 237 -29.59 9.61 -2.41
N PRO A 238 -30.50 8.72 -1.98
CA PRO A 238 -30.13 7.33 -1.70
C PRO A 238 -29.51 6.61 -2.90
N ASN A 239 -28.44 5.85 -2.67
CA ASN A 239 -27.78 5.08 -3.73
C ASN A 239 -28.50 3.74 -3.96
N LYS A 240 -29.52 3.77 -4.83
CA LYS A 240 -30.35 2.60 -5.15
C LYS A 240 -29.58 1.48 -5.85
N CYS A 241 -28.52 1.81 -6.59
CA CYS A 241 -27.73 0.83 -7.32
C CYS A 241 -26.88 -0.03 -6.40
N ARG A 242 -26.30 0.58 -5.35
CA ARG A 242 -25.51 -0.11 -4.32
C ARG A 242 -26.39 -0.81 -3.29
N GLY A 243 -27.57 -0.25 -2.99
CA GLY A 243 -28.43 -0.70 -1.89
C GLY A 243 -27.98 -0.20 -0.51
N GLY A 244 -27.05 0.75 -0.47
CA GLY A 244 -26.52 1.40 0.73
C GLY A 244 -25.81 2.70 0.37
N GLY A 245 -25.70 3.64 1.31
CA GLY A 245 -25.08 4.95 1.11
C GLY A 245 -25.94 5.95 0.30
N CYS A 246 -25.29 6.94 -0.29
CA CYS A 246 -25.93 7.98 -1.09
C CYS A 246 -25.14 8.37 -2.33
N TYR A 247 -25.81 9.03 -3.26
CA TYR A 247 -25.18 9.88 -4.25
C TYR A 247 -25.07 11.28 -3.70
N PHE A 248 -23.87 11.86 -3.68
CA PHE A 248 -23.63 13.21 -3.15
C PHE A 248 -23.09 14.14 -4.22
N GLY A 249 -23.63 15.36 -4.26
CA GLY A 249 -23.27 16.40 -5.22
C GLY A 249 -22.17 17.36 -4.75
N PRO A 250 -21.74 18.29 -5.61
CA PRO A 250 -20.72 19.29 -5.29
C PRO A 250 -21.09 20.20 -4.11
N ASP A 251 -22.38 20.47 -3.89
CA ASP A 251 -22.87 21.26 -2.76
C ASP A 251 -22.69 20.56 -1.41
N VAL A 252 -22.83 19.22 -1.38
CA VAL A 252 -22.57 18.41 -0.19
C VAL A 252 -21.08 18.45 0.16
N THR A 253 -20.22 18.28 -0.84
CA THR A 253 -18.76 18.42 -0.66
C THR A 253 -18.39 19.81 -0.16
N ALA A 254 -18.95 20.87 -0.75
CA ALA A 254 -18.66 22.24 -0.34
C ALA A 254 -19.03 22.50 1.13
N LYS A 255 -20.21 22.05 1.58
CA LYS A 255 -20.67 22.21 2.97
C LYS A 255 -19.75 21.50 3.96
N LEU A 256 -19.34 20.27 3.66
CA LEU A 256 -18.43 19.52 4.55
C LEU A 256 -17.06 20.21 4.62
N PHE A 257 -16.55 20.69 3.48
CA PHE A 257 -15.25 21.35 3.41
C PHE A 257 -15.23 22.66 4.16
N GLU A 258 -16.32 23.42 4.10
CA GLU A 258 -16.50 24.63 4.92
C GLU A 258 -16.52 24.28 6.42
N ARG A 259 -17.32 23.29 6.82
CA ARG A 259 -17.45 22.86 8.22
C ARG A 259 -16.13 22.41 8.83
N TYR A 260 -15.36 21.60 8.11
CA TYR A 260 -14.12 20.98 8.62
C TYR A 260 -12.84 21.60 8.06
N ASN A 261 -12.95 22.73 7.34
CA ASN A 261 -11.82 23.44 6.72
C ASN A 261 -10.93 22.54 5.82
N LEU A 262 -11.58 21.65 5.05
CA LEU A 262 -10.94 20.72 4.13
C LEU A 262 -10.72 21.35 2.74
N LYS A 263 -9.73 20.84 2.02
CA LYS A 263 -9.40 21.23 0.64
C LYS A 263 -9.69 20.14 -0.38
N MET A 264 -9.64 18.88 0.04
CA MET A 264 -9.70 17.74 -0.87
C MET A 264 -10.28 16.50 -0.16
N LEU A 265 -11.05 15.73 -0.92
CA LEU A 265 -11.53 14.40 -0.56
C LEU A 265 -10.92 13.41 -1.55
N ILE A 266 -10.16 12.45 -1.05
CA ILE A 266 -9.71 11.29 -1.83
C ILE A 266 -10.54 10.09 -1.42
N ARG A 267 -11.12 9.40 -2.39
CA ARG A 267 -11.93 8.19 -2.20
C ARG A 267 -11.60 7.12 -3.22
N SER A 268 -12.12 5.91 -3.05
CA SER A 268 -11.83 4.77 -3.93
C SER A 268 -13.11 4.15 -4.52
N HIS A 269 -13.45 2.88 -4.28
CA HIS A 269 -14.77 2.21 -4.42
C HIS A 269 -15.42 2.14 -5.82
N GLU A 270 -15.10 3.05 -6.74
CA GLU A 270 -15.57 3.07 -8.11
C GLU A 270 -14.43 2.79 -9.07
N PHE A 271 -14.64 1.77 -9.91
CA PHE A 271 -13.84 1.52 -11.09
C PHE A 271 -13.69 2.78 -11.95
N LYS A 272 -12.46 3.09 -12.38
CA LYS A 272 -12.14 4.17 -13.32
C LYS A 272 -11.21 3.65 -14.43
N PRO A 273 -11.50 3.94 -15.72
CA PRO A 273 -10.66 3.47 -16.84
C PRO A 273 -9.19 3.87 -16.71
N GLU A 274 -8.94 5.11 -16.29
CA GLU A 274 -7.58 5.64 -16.10
C GLU A 274 -7.00 5.35 -14.70
N GLY A 275 -7.69 4.57 -13.88
CA GLY A 275 -7.32 4.33 -12.49
C GLY A 275 -7.64 5.50 -11.56
N TYR A 276 -8.06 6.66 -12.09
CA TYR A 276 -8.54 7.77 -11.27
C TYR A 276 -9.57 8.65 -12.01
N GLU A 277 -10.28 9.49 -11.25
CA GLU A 277 -11.15 10.55 -11.78
C GLU A 277 -11.17 11.73 -10.82
N ILE A 278 -11.25 12.95 -11.35
CA ILE A 278 -11.39 14.18 -10.57
C ILE A 278 -12.79 14.74 -10.83
N SER A 279 -13.54 14.99 -9.75
CA SER A 279 -14.91 15.50 -9.79
C SER A 279 -15.11 16.67 -8.81
N HIS A 280 -16.32 17.24 -8.84
CA HIS A 280 -16.74 18.35 -7.96
C HIS A 280 -15.77 19.55 -8.03
N ASN A 281 -15.40 19.95 -9.25
CA ASN A 281 -14.51 21.08 -9.53
C ASN A 281 -13.12 20.93 -8.88
N GLY A 282 -12.53 19.73 -8.96
CA GLY A 282 -11.19 19.48 -8.43
C GLY A 282 -11.13 19.08 -6.96
N LYS A 283 -12.28 19.01 -6.27
CA LYS A 283 -12.34 18.78 -4.81
C LYS A 283 -12.43 17.31 -4.42
N VAL A 284 -12.92 16.44 -5.31
CA VAL A 284 -13.09 15.02 -5.04
C VAL A 284 -12.28 14.23 -6.04
N ILE A 285 -11.42 13.35 -5.55
CA ILE A 285 -10.59 12.45 -6.36
C ILE A 285 -11.02 11.01 -6.06
N THR A 286 -11.38 10.27 -7.10
CA THR A 286 -11.55 8.82 -7.03
C THR A 286 -10.26 8.16 -7.49
N ILE A 287 -9.66 7.28 -6.67
CA ILE A 287 -8.44 6.51 -6.98
C ILE A 287 -8.74 5.00 -6.95
N PHE A 288 -8.20 4.26 -7.92
CA PHE A 288 -8.46 2.83 -8.08
C PHE A 288 -7.17 2.11 -8.48
N SER A 289 -6.73 1.15 -7.67
CA SER A 289 -5.40 0.53 -7.78
C SER A 289 -5.43 -0.92 -8.29
N ALA A 290 -6.59 -1.43 -8.72
CA ALA A 290 -6.68 -2.72 -9.38
C ALA A 290 -6.70 -2.54 -10.89
N SER A 291 -5.61 -2.87 -11.59
CA SER A 291 -5.57 -2.80 -13.06
C SER A 291 -6.22 -4.04 -13.67
N ASN A 292 -6.76 -3.90 -14.89
CA ASN A 292 -7.43 -4.99 -15.60
C ASN A 292 -8.56 -5.66 -14.78
N TYR A 293 -9.33 -4.87 -14.04
CA TYR A 293 -10.24 -5.35 -13.00
C TYR A 293 -11.34 -6.27 -13.53
N TYR A 294 -11.89 -5.97 -14.71
CA TYR A 294 -12.86 -6.85 -15.38
C TYR A 294 -12.18 -7.84 -16.32
N GLU A 295 -11.29 -7.31 -17.16
CA GLU A 295 -10.52 -8.07 -18.14
C GLU A 295 -9.21 -7.36 -18.49
N GLU A 296 -8.29 -8.07 -19.14
CA GLU A 296 -7.03 -7.52 -19.65
C GLU A 296 -7.35 -6.36 -20.63
N GLY A 297 -6.82 -5.17 -20.33
CA GLY A 297 -7.09 -3.95 -21.09
C GLY A 297 -8.24 -3.09 -20.54
N SER A 298 -9.06 -3.56 -19.59
CA SER A 298 -10.25 -2.84 -19.15
C SER A 298 -9.99 -1.51 -18.43
N ASN A 299 -8.94 -1.43 -17.63
CA ASN A 299 -8.50 -0.20 -16.97
C ASN A 299 -7.03 -0.24 -16.56
N ARG A 300 -6.47 0.95 -16.41
CA ARG A 300 -5.23 1.21 -15.66
C ARG A 300 -5.51 1.19 -14.16
N GLY A 301 -4.53 0.78 -13.38
CA GLY A 301 -4.46 1.07 -11.95
C GLY A 301 -3.71 2.38 -11.73
N ALA A 302 -3.97 3.06 -10.63
CA ALA A 302 -3.20 4.24 -10.23
C ALA A 302 -3.03 4.34 -8.72
N TYR A 303 -2.01 5.07 -8.30
CA TYR A 303 -1.87 5.58 -6.92
C TYR A 303 -1.54 7.07 -6.98
N ILE A 304 -1.82 7.78 -5.88
CA ILE A 304 -1.55 9.21 -5.72
C ILE A 304 -0.30 9.36 -4.88
N LYS A 305 0.55 10.33 -5.22
CA LYS A 305 1.61 10.82 -4.35
C LYS A 305 1.30 12.26 -3.95
N LEU A 306 1.23 12.51 -2.64
CA LEU A 306 0.99 13.82 -2.07
C LEU A 306 2.28 14.37 -1.49
N ASN A 307 2.69 15.53 -2.00
CA ASN A 307 3.80 16.31 -1.47
C ASN A 307 3.32 17.21 -0.30
N PRO A 308 4.24 17.94 0.37
CA PRO A 308 3.88 18.83 1.47
C PRO A 308 2.95 19.98 1.08
N GLU A 309 2.94 20.37 -0.20
CA GLU A 309 1.99 21.34 -0.76
C GLU A 309 0.58 20.75 -0.99
N LEU A 310 0.38 19.46 -0.71
CA LEU A 310 -0.85 18.69 -0.90
C LEU A 310 -1.31 18.65 -2.36
N ILE A 311 -0.37 18.75 -3.30
CA ILE A 311 -0.63 18.65 -4.74
C ILE A 311 -0.60 17.16 -5.12
N PRO A 312 -1.72 16.60 -5.61
CA PRO A 312 -1.77 15.19 -5.99
C PRO A 312 -1.03 14.95 -7.31
N ARG A 313 -0.05 14.06 -7.29
CA ARG A 313 0.56 13.48 -8.49
C ARG A 313 0.05 12.06 -8.70
N PHE A 314 -0.56 11.81 -9.85
CA PHE A 314 -1.06 10.49 -10.21
C PHE A 314 0.04 9.67 -10.88
N VAL A 315 0.22 8.44 -10.44
CA VAL A 315 1.08 7.46 -11.13
C VAL A 315 0.21 6.31 -11.59
N GLN A 316 0.03 6.21 -12.91
CA GLN A 316 -0.74 5.15 -13.55
C GLN A 316 0.16 3.97 -13.90
N TYR A 317 -0.42 2.77 -13.90
CA TYR A 317 0.24 1.55 -14.31
C TYR A 317 -0.79 0.53 -14.81
N GLN A 318 -0.29 -0.51 -15.47
CA GLN A 318 -1.10 -1.64 -15.88
C GLN A 318 -0.26 -2.90 -15.83
N VAL A 319 -0.78 -3.95 -15.20
CA VAL A 319 -0.11 -5.25 -15.18
C VAL A 319 -0.30 -5.92 -16.54
N SER A 320 0.80 -6.36 -17.15
CA SER A 320 0.84 -7.16 -18.37
C SER A 320 1.46 -8.54 -18.12
N LYS A 321 1.25 -9.49 -19.05
CA LYS A 321 1.89 -10.82 -18.98
C LYS A 321 3.42 -10.74 -18.87
N TYR A 322 4.04 -9.70 -19.41
CA TYR A 322 5.48 -9.45 -19.32
C TYR A 322 5.88 -9.03 -17.90
N THR A 323 5.19 -8.03 -17.32
CA THR A 323 5.39 -7.62 -15.91
C THR A 323 5.11 -8.74 -14.89
N ARG A 324 4.23 -9.72 -15.23
CA ARG A 324 4.00 -10.92 -14.42
C ARG A 324 5.12 -11.95 -14.53
N ARG A 325 5.71 -12.14 -15.73
CA ARG A 325 6.68 -13.21 -16.02
C ARG A 325 8.12 -12.86 -15.68
N GLN A 326 8.55 -11.62 -15.90
CA GLN A 326 9.96 -11.29 -15.65
C GLN A 326 10.28 -11.16 -14.15
N ASN A 327 9.45 -10.49 -13.35
CA ASN A 327 9.96 -10.01 -12.05
C ASN A 327 9.23 -10.50 -10.80
N LEU A 328 8.48 -11.62 -10.78
CA LEU A 328 7.92 -12.11 -9.50
C LEU A 328 9.05 -12.44 -8.51
N ARG A 329 10.13 -13.11 -8.96
CA ARG A 329 11.29 -13.43 -8.11
C ARG A 329 12.06 -12.18 -7.69
N GLU A 330 12.22 -11.21 -8.57
CA GLU A 330 12.88 -9.95 -8.24
C GLU A 330 12.05 -9.09 -7.28
N ARG A 331 10.73 -8.98 -7.50
CA ARG A 331 9.80 -8.20 -6.67
C ARG A 331 9.62 -8.81 -5.28
N VAL A 332 9.48 -10.14 -5.21
CA VAL A 332 9.52 -10.88 -3.94
C VAL A 332 10.92 -10.78 -3.33
N GLY A 333 11.97 -10.83 -4.15
CA GLY A 333 13.36 -10.69 -3.73
C GLY A 333 13.66 -9.33 -3.10
N THR A 334 13.06 -8.23 -3.57
CA THR A 334 13.16 -6.91 -2.94
C THR A 334 12.51 -6.92 -1.54
N ILE A 335 11.31 -7.49 -1.41
CA ILE A 335 10.60 -7.63 -0.12
C ILE A 335 11.42 -8.50 0.83
N GLU A 336 11.90 -9.65 0.36
CA GLU A 336 12.73 -10.58 1.12
C GLU A 336 14.05 -9.93 1.56
N SER A 337 14.74 -9.23 0.64
CA SER A 337 15.99 -8.53 0.94
C SER A 337 15.80 -7.42 1.95
N SER A 338 14.69 -6.67 1.87
CA SER A 338 14.37 -5.64 2.85
C SER A 338 14.07 -6.25 4.22
N ALA A 339 13.26 -7.32 4.28
CA ALA A 339 12.97 -8.02 5.52
C ALA A 339 14.23 -8.62 6.16
N LEU A 340 15.11 -9.20 5.35
CA LEU A 340 16.42 -9.71 5.80
C LEU A 340 17.35 -8.60 6.27
N LYS A 341 17.34 -7.44 5.61
CA LYS A 341 18.12 -6.28 6.04
C LYS A 341 17.68 -5.82 7.43
N THR A 342 16.39 -5.62 7.65
CA THR A 342 15.83 -5.24 8.97
C THR A 342 16.15 -6.30 10.03
N LEU A 343 16.05 -7.58 9.68
CA LEU A 343 16.42 -8.67 10.59
C LEU A 343 17.90 -8.63 10.95
N ARG A 344 18.80 -8.43 9.97
CA ARG A 344 20.24 -8.30 10.18
C ARG A 344 20.60 -7.09 11.04
N GLU A 345 19.94 -5.95 10.83
CA GLU A 345 20.11 -4.76 11.68
C GLU A 345 19.73 -5.05 13.13
N LYS A 346 18.63 -5.78 13.36
CA LYS A 346 18.20 -6.20 14.70
C LYS A 346 19.14 -7.21 15.34
N ILE A 347 19.64 -8.18 14.57
CA ILE A 347 20.69 -9.14 15.00
C ILE A 347 21.93 -8.36 15.44
N TYR A 348 22.37 -7.39 14.65
CA TYR A 348 23.57 -6.60 14.94
C TYR A 348 23.40 -5.72 16.18
N ALA A 349 22.23 -5.12 16.37
CA ALA A 349 21.91 -4.33 17.57
C ALA A 349 22.07 -5.15 18.87
N HIS A 350 21.84 -6.47 18.82
CA HIS A 350 21.99 -7.40 19.96
C HIS A 350 23.28 -8.22 19.89
N ARG A 351 24.29 -7.77 19.13
CA ARG A 351 25.55 -8.52 18.89
C ARG A 351 26.23 -8.96 20.18
N SER A 352 26.30 -8.09 21.20
CA SER A 352 26.97 -8.41 22.47
C SER A 352 26.29 -9.59 23.16
N GLU A 353 24.97 -9.51 23.31
CA GLU A 353 24.15 -10.53 23.97
C GLU A 353 24.17 -11.85 23.20
N LEU A 354 24.06 -11.79 21.87
CA LEU A 354 24.19 -12.95 20.99
C LEU A 354 25.57 -13.60 21.10
N THR A 355 26.64 -12.82 21.14
CA THR A 355 28.00 -13.35 21.31
C THR A 355 28.14 -14.08 22.65
N SER A 356 27.60 -13.50 23.73
CA SER A 356 27.57 -14.15 25.04
C SER A 356 26.72 -15.41 25.04
N ALA A 357 25.57 -15.42 24.36
CA ALA A 357 24.71 -16.60 24.24
C ALA A 357 25.39 -17.72 23.44
N PHE A 358 26.04 -17.40 22.31
CA PHE A 358 26.79 -18.38 21.52
C PHE A 358 27.96 -18.99 22.30
N ALA A 359 28.66 -18.18 23.11
CA ALA A 359 29.76 -18.65 23.95
C ALA A 359 29.33 -19.70 25.00
N GLN A 360 28.06 -19.71 25.41
CA GLN A 360 27.54 -20.75 26.32
C GLN A 360 27.45 -22.13 25.64
N TYR A 361 27.30 -22.15 24.32
CA TYR A 361 27.23 -23.36 23.52
C TYR A 361 28.61 -23.75 22.94
N ASP A 362 29.51 -22.80 22.76
CA ASP A 362 30.89 -23.02 22.29
C ASP A 362 31.89 -23.20 23.45
N LEU A 363 31.74 -24.31 24.19
CA LEU A 363 32.55 -24.62 25.38
C LEU A 363 34.06 -24.69 25.09
N ASN A 364 34.44 -24.98 23.84
CA ASN A 364 35.81 -25.18 23.41
C ASN A 364 36.41 -23.95 22.72
N GLY A 365 35.67 -22.84 22.58
CA GLY A 365 36.14 -21.61 21.94
C GLY A 365 36.48 -21.79 20.46
N THR A 366 35.77 -22.66 19.77
CA THR A 366 36.01 -23.02 18.37
C THR A 366 35.47 -22.00 17.37
N GLY A 367 34.59 -21.09 17.82
CA GLY A 367 33.83 -20.19 16.97
C GLY A 367 32.68 -20.87 16.21
N LYS A 368 32.34 -22.12 16.57
CA LYS A 368 31.39 -22.96 15.85
C LYS A 368 30.42 -23.64 16.80
N ILE A 369 29.16 -23.76 16.39
CA ILE A 369 28.11 -24.43 17.16
C ILE A 369 27.15 -25.19 16.23
N SER A 370 26.36 -26.13 16.77
CA SER A 370 25.36 -26.84 15.97
C SER A 370 24.25 -25.89 15.48
N VAL A 371 23.56 -26.24 14.38
CA VAL A 371 22.41 -25.47 13.88
C VAL A 371 21.30 -25.35 14.94
N ASN A 372 21.15 -26.35 15.80
CA ASN A 372 20.13 -26.36 16.86
C ASN A 372 20.49 -25.38 17.98
N ASP A 373 21.75 -25.35 18.39
CA ASP A 373 22.25 -24.45 19.42
C ASP A 373 22.25 -23.02 18.92
N TRP A 374 22.68 -22.78 17.68
CA TRP A 374 22.58 -21.47 17.03
C TRP A 374 21.14 -20.96 17.00
N ALA A 375 20.20 -21.79 16.54
CA ALA A 375 18.78 -21.41 16.52
C ALA A 375 18.22 -21.14 17.92
N SER A 376 18.68 -21.86 18.94
CA SER A 376 18.25 -21.68 20.34
C SER A 376 18.80 -20.41 20.95
N ALA A 377 20.06 -20.07 20.68
CA ALA A 377 20.69 -18.81 21.10
C ALA A 377 20.06 -17.59 20.41
N MET A 378 19.77 -17.69 19.11
CA MET A 378 19.06 -16.63 18.38
C MET A 378 17.68 -16.38 18.96
N GLU A 379 16.92 -17.44 19.27
CA GLU A 379 15.60 -17.31 19.87
C GLU A 379 15.65 -16.78 21.32
N SER A 380 16.60 -17.23 22.14
CA SER A 380 16.68 -16.82 23.54
C SER A 380 16.96 -15.32 23.70
N VAL A 381 17.80 -14.76 22.82
CA VAL A 381 18.16 -13.34 22.83
C VAL A 381 17.13 -12.48 22.09
N LEU A 382 16.75 -12.85 20.86
CA LEU A 382 15.93 -11.97 20.03
C LEU A 382 14.42 -12.13 20.28
N GLN A 383 13.98 -13.29 20.77
CA GLN A 383 12.58 -13.60 21.13
C GLN A 383 11.58 -13.21 20.02
N LEU A 384 11.94 -13.54 18.78
CA LEU A 384 11.15 -13.20 17.59
C LEU A 384 10.26 -14.34 17.12
N GLU A 385 10.35 -15.53 17.72
CA GLU A 385 9.64 -16.76 17.34
C GLU A 385 9.82 -17.14 15.85
N LEU A 386 10.99 -16.82 15.29
CA LEU A 386 11.28 -17.08 13.88
C LEU A 386 11.74 -18.52 13.67
N PRO A 387 11.53 -19.10 12.46
CA PRO A 387 12.08 -20.40 12.11
C PRO A 387 13.59 -20.31 11.84
N TRP A 388 14.39 -20.00 12.87
CA TRP A 388 15.82 -19.71 12.77
C TRP A 388 16.59 -20.76 11.98
N ARG A 389 16.31 -22.05 12.20
CA ARG A 389 16.96 -23.15 11.47
C ARG A 389 16.82 -23.03 9.94
N MET A 390 15.67 -22.52 9.46
CA MET A 390 15.41 -22.30 8.04
C MET A 390 16.08 -21.02 7.55
N LEU A 391 16.09 -19.97 8.37
CA LEU A 391 16.72 -18.68 8.06
C LEU A 391 18.25 -18.73 8.09
N ARG A 392 18.83 -19.75 8.74
CA ARG A 392 20.28 -19.92 8.88
C ARG A 392 21.01 -19.78 7.54
N SER A 393 20.52 -20.37 6.46
CA SER A 393 21.20 -20.31 5.15
C SER A 393 21.35 -18.90 4.59
N GLN A 394 20.53 -17.94 5.04
CA GLN A 394 20.59 -16.54 4.64
C GLN A 394 21.29 -15.66 5.69
N LEU A 395 21.46 -16.16 6.92
CA LEU A 395 21.94 -15.37 8.05
C LEU A 395 23.32 -15.79 8.57
N ALA A 396 23.74 -17.05 8.37
CA ALA A 396 25.02 -17.54 8.88
C ALA A 396 25.60 -18.62 7.95
N GLN A 397 26.93 -18.57 7.80
CA GLN A 397 27.70 -19.56 7.07
C GLN A 397 27.78 -20.87 7.86
N MET A 398 27.85 -21.96 7.11
CA MET A 398 27.98 -23.30 7.66
C MET A 398 29.19 -23.97 7.05
N ASN A 399 29.95 -24.65 7.89
CA ASN A 399 31.15 -25.36 7.51
C ASN A 399 30.79 -26.70 6.84
N PRO A 400 31.74 -27.33 6.13
CA PRO A 400 31.54 -28.65 5.52
C PRO A 400 31.08 -29.73 6.51
N ASP A 401 31.46 -29.59 7.78
CA ASP A 401 31.11 -30.51 8.88
C ASP A 401 29.68 -30.33 9.41
N GLY A 402 28.91 -29.37 8.89
CA GLY A 402 27.52 -29.11 9.28
C GLY A 402 27.33 -28.17 10.48
N GLU A 403 28.42 -27.63 11.02
CA GLU A 403 28.41 -26.64 12.11
C GLU A 403 28.33 -25.20 11.59
N VAL A 404 27.65 -24.34 12.33
CA VAL A 404 27.46 -22.92 12.02
C VAL A 404 28.63 -22.11 12.58
N ASP A 405 29.29 -21.33 11.73
CA ASP A 405 30.15 -20.23 12.19
C ASP A 405 29.22 -19.13 12.71
N PHE A 406 29.04 -19.05 14.02
CA PHE A 406 28.05 -18.14 14.60
C PHE A 406 28.45 -16.67 14.48
N MET A 407 29.74 -16.35 14.33
CA MET A 407 30.19 -14.98 14.13
C MET A 407 29.91 -14.49 12.71
N SER A 408 29.71 -15.42 11.76
CA SER A 408 29.36 -15.07 10.39
C SER A 408 28.03 -14.35 10.22
N CYS A 409 27.13 -14.43 11.21
CA CYS A 409 25.90 -13.64 11.20
C CYS A 409 26.10 -12.14 11.32
N PHE A 410 27.33 -11.70 11.60
CA PHE A 410 27.71 -10.29 11.65
C PHE A 410 28.56 -9.83 10.45
N TYR A 411 29.04 -10.73 9.58
CA TYR A 411 30.02 -10.37 8.53
C TYR A 411 29.40 -9.60 7.35
N ASP A 412 28.11 -9.80 7.05
CA ASP A 412 27.44 -9.17 5.89
C ASP A 412 27.03 -7.71 6.10
N LEU A 413 27.23 -7.17 7.29
CA LEU A 413 27.06 -5.74 7.54
C LEU A 413 28.41 -5.05 7.40
N LYS A 414 28.86 -4.87 6.15
CA LYS A 414 29.69 -3.71 5.86
C LYS A 414 28.86 -2.51 6.31
N ILE A 415 29.22 -1.97 7.47
CA ILE A 415 28.93 -0.59 7.85
C ILE A 415 29.17 0.20 6.57
N GLY A 416 28.10 0.70 5.97
CA GLY A 416 28.27 1.84 5.09
C GLY A 416 29.03 2.83 5.95
N GLN A 417 30.28 3.13 5.57
CA GLN A 417 30.86 4.40 5.98
C GLN A 417 29.73 5.43 5.85
N PRO A 418 29.53 6.34 6.82
CA PRO A 418 28.56 7.42 6.64
C PRO A 418 28.77 7.90 5.22
N ILE A 419 27.73 7.80 4.37
CA ILE A 419 27.83 8.09 2.95
C ILE A 419 28.74 9.29 2.87
N LYS A 420 29.97 9.12 2.34
CA LYS A 420 30.88 10.24 2.14
C LYS A 420 29.99 11.26 1.47
N GLU A 421 29.72 12.35 2.17
CA GLU A 421 28.69 13.33 1.79
C GLU A 421 28.69 13.39 0.28
N VAL A 422 27.64 12.87 -0.37
CA VAL A 422 27.50 13.12 -1.80
C VAL A 422 27.46 14.64 -1.84
N GLN A 423 28.49 15.25 -2.45
CA GLN A 423 28.67 16.70 -2.35
C GLN A 423 27.30 17.32 -2.62
N PRO A 424 26.80 18.23 -1.77
CA PRO A 424 25.46 18.79 -1.95
C PRO A 424 25.25 19.32 -3.38
N ALA A 425 26.31 19.83 -4.00
CA ALA A 425 26.35 20.23 -5.40
C ALA A 425 26.05 19.10 -6.41
N LEU A 426 26.47 17.86 -6.16
CA LEU A 426 26.22 16.68 -7.00
C LEU A 426 24.75 16.23 -6.94
N VAL A 427 24.15 16.18 -5.74
CA VAL A 427 22.71 15.88 -5.59
C VAL A 427 21.87 17.02 -6.18
N GLU A 428 22.28 18.26 -5.97
CA GLU A 428 21.62 19.44 -6.52
C GLU A 428 21.69 19.48 -8.05
N THR A 429 22.83 19.10 -8.65
CA THR A 429 23.01 19.02 -10.11
C THR A 429 22.16 17.88 -10.70
N LEU A 430 22.14 16.70 -10.05
CA LEU A 430 21.29 15.59 -10.46
C LEU A 430 19.81 15.96 -10.36
N CYS A 431 19.37 16.61 -9.28
CA CYS A 431 18.00 17.12 -9.13
C CYS A 431 17.65 18.21 -10.16
N ARG A 432 18.61 19.06 -10.53
CA ARG A 432 18.42 20.17 -11.48
C ARG A 432 18.16 19.67 -12.89
N TYR A 433 18.87 18.64 -13.35
CA TYR A 433 18.72 18.09 -14.70
C TYR A 433 17.86 16.83 -14.78
N ARG A 434 17.41 16.27 -13.65
CA ARG A 434 16.56 15.06 -13.61
C ARG A 434 15.34 15.19 -14.51
N LYS A 435 14.65 16.34 -14.46
CA LYS A 435 13.44 16.57 -15.26
C LYS A 435 13.74 16.64 -16.75
N ASP A 436 14.86 17.25 -17.13
CA ASP A 436 15.26 17.37 -18.53
C ASP A 436 15.72 16.01 -19.09
N LEU A 437 16.46 15.23 -18.29
CA LEU A 437 16.87 13.87 -18.63
C LEU A 437 15.69 12.90 -18.66
N GLU A 438 14.69 13.08 -17.80
CA GLU A 438 13.43 12.33 -17.83
C GLU A 438 12.62 12.67 -19.09
N ILE A 439 12.60 13.93 -19.52
CA ILE A 439 12.00 14.33 -20.80
C ILE A 439 12.74 13.66 -21.97
N ILE A 440 14.08 13.72 -21.99
CA ILE A 440 14.87 13.09 -23.06
C ILE A 440 14.67 11.58 -23.07
N PHE A 441 14.66 10.93 -21.90
CA PHE A 441 14.39 9.50 -21.77
C PHE A 441 13.01 9.15 -22.33
N ASN A 442 11.97 9.89 -21.96
CA ASN A 442 10.61 9.67 -22.46
C ASN A 442 10.44 9.98 -23.95
N VAL A 443 11.32 10.81 -24.53
CA VAL A 443 11.35 11.07 -25.98
C VAL A 443 11.99 9.91 -26.73
N ILE A 444 12.97 9.23 -26.13
CA ILE A 444 13.63 8.05 -26.70
C ILE A 444 12.73 6.82 -26.53
N ASP A 445 12.13 6.64 -25.36
CA ASP A 445 11.16 5.59 -25.01
C ASP A 445 9.80 5.87 -25.69
N LYS A 446 9.73 5.57 -26.99
CA LYS A 446 8.56 5.84 -27.83
C LYS A 446 7.38 4.96 -27.49
N ASP A 447 7.64 3.74 -27.02
CA ASP A 447 6.58 2.81 -26.63
C ASP A 447 6.11 3.02 -25.17
N HIS A 448 6.77 3.92 -24.44
CA HIS A 448 6.49 4.27 -23.04
C HIS A 448 6.56 3.06 -22.10
N SER A 449 7.44 2.12 -22.42
CA SER A 449 7.69 0.92 -21.62
C SER A 449 8.44 1.22 -20.32
N GLY A 450 9.11 2.38 -20.25
CA GLY A 450 10.01 2.76 -19.16
C GLY A 450 11.42 2.20 -19.31
N LEU A 451 11.73 1.61 -20.48
CA LEU A 451 13.03 1.06 -20.86
C LEU A 451 13.33 1.51 -22.30
N ILE A 452 14.57 1.87 -22.59
CA ILE A 452 14.96 2.20 -23.96
C ILE A 452 15.52 0.95 -24.62
N SER A 453 14.88 0.47 -25.68
CA SER A 453 15.42 -0.62 -26.50
C SER A 453 16.56 -0.15 -27.41
N LEU A 454 17.39 -1.11 -27.86
CA LEU A 454 18.41 -0.89 -28.90
C LEU A 454 17.86 -0.21 -30.16
N GLU A 455 16.65 -0.58 -30.57
CA GLU A 455 16.00 -0.01 -31.75
C GLU A 455 15.55 1.44 -31.52
N GLU A 456 14.96 1.74 -30.37
CA GLU A 456 14.54 3.10 -29.98
C GLU A 456 15.73 4.04 -29.80
N PHE A 457 16.79 3.56 -29.15
CA PHE A 457 18.04 4.29 -29.01
C PHE A 457 18.65 4.57 -30.38
N GLY A 458 18.75 3.54 -31.23
CA GLY A 458 19.32 3.66 -32.59
C GLY A 458 18.52 4.62 -33.48
N GLN A 459 17.19 4.57 -33.45
CA GLN A 459 16.34 5.49 -34.21
C GLN A 459 16.52 6.94 -33.75
N THR A 460 16.56 7.16 -32.44
CA THR A 460 16.70 8.51 -31.89
C THR A 460 18.11 9.05 -32.16
N TRP A 461 19.14 8.21 -32.10
CA TRP A 461 20.50 8.61 -32.43
C TRP A 461 20.71 8.93 -33.92
N LYS A 462 20.04 8.20 -34.83
CA LYS A 462 20.01 8.53 -36.27
C LYS A 462 19.33 9.87 -36.54
N LEU A 463 18.29 10.21 -35.79
CA LEU A 463 17.65 11.53 -35.83
C LEU A 463 18.60 12.63 -35.32
N PHE A 464 19.31 12.42 -34.21
CA PHE A 464 20.28 13.39 -33.69
C PHE A 464 21.48 13.61 -34.62
N THR A 465 22.09 12.54 -35.13
CA THR A 465 23.27 12.60 -36.01
C THR A 465 22.99 13.25 -37.35
N SER A 466 21.82 12.97 -37.95
CA SER A 466 21.37 13.65 -39.17
C SER A 466 21.10 15.15 -38.97
N HIS A 467 20.69 15.56 -37.77
CA HIS A 467 20.47 16.97 -37.43
C HIS A 467 21.76 17.72 -37.07
N LEU A 468 22.76 17.01 -36.52
CA LEU A 468 24.05 17.58 -36.09
C LEU A 468 25.18 17.44 -37.14
N GLY A 469 24.94 16.73 -38.24
CA GLY A 469 25.92 16.54 -39.33
C GLY A 469 27.10 15.65 -38.97
N ILE A 470 26.93 14.75 -38.00
CA ILE A 470 27.98 13.83 -37.52
C ILE A 470 27.74 12.44 -38.11
N ASP A 471 28.67 11.94 -38.92
CA ASP A 471 28.56 10.63 -39.56
C ASP A 471 29.14 9.54 -38.64
N VAL A 472 28.28 8.67 -38.10
CA VAL A 472 28.67 7.60 -37.17
C VAL A 472 28.29 6.25 -37.78
N ARG A 473 29.27 5.34 -37.87
CA ARG A 473 29.07 3.97 -38.38
C ARG A 473 28.25 3.14 -37.38
N ASP A 474 27.30 2.33 -37.86
CA ASP A 474 26.38 1.51 -37.03
C ASP A 474 27.13 0.63 -36.00
N GLU A 475 28.31 0.08 -36.34
CA GLU A 475 29.14 -0.72 -35.40
C GLU A 475 29.64 0.04 -34.16
N SER A 476 29.64 1.38 -34.21
CA SER A 476 30.04 2.24 -33.08
C SER A 476 28.86 2.51 -32.13
N LEU A 477 27.63 2.36 -32.61
CA LEU A 477 26.41 2.54 -31.81
C LEU A 477 26.14 1.33 -30.93
N ASP A 478 26.31 0.14 -31.47
CA ASP A 478 26.15 -1.10 -30.70
C ASP A 478 27.13 -1.13 -29.50
N LYS A 479 28.36 -0.64 -29.71
CA LYS A 479 29.36 -0.52 -28.64
C LYS A 479 28.98 0.52 -27.60
N LEU A 480 28.34 1.62 -28.00
CA LEU A 480 27.90 2.67 -27.10
C LEU A 480 26.73 2.18 -26.23
N VAL A 481 25.75 1.51 -26.83
CA VAL A 481 24.61 0.94 -26.11
C VAL A 481 25.07 -0.14 -25.13
N LEU A 482 25.97 -1.04 -25.56
CA LEU A 482 26.58 -2.04 -24.69
C LEU A 482 27.42 -1.45 -23.55
N SER A 483 27.87 -0.20 -23.67
CA SER A 483 28.59 0.49 -22.60
C SER A 483 27.68 1.17 -21.58
N ILE A 484 26.43 1.43 -21.96
CA ILE A 484 25.40 2.05 -21.12
C ILE A 484 24.57 0.98 -20.41
N ASP A 485 24.21 -0.10 -21.11
CA ASP A 485 23.55 -1.28 -20.58
C ASP A 485 24.51 -2.05 -19.64
N TYR A 486 24.49 -1.66 -18.37
CA TYR A 486 25.42 -2.15 -17.36
C TYR A 486 25.06 -3.56 -16.92
N ASN A 487 23.75 -3.87 -16.91
CA ASN A 487 23.22 -5.16 -16.49
C ASN A 487 23.22 -6.22 -17.64
N LYS A 488 23.45 -5.77 -18.88
CA LYS A 488 23.51 -6.55 -20.13
C LYS A 488 22.21 -7.25 -20.52
N ASP A 489 21.08 -6.64 -20.20
CA ASP A 489 19.74 -7.17 -20.52
C ASP A 489 19.24 -6.79 -21.92
N GLY A 490 20.00 -5.97 -22.66
CA GLY A 490 19.69 -5.52 -24.01
C GLY A 490 18.80 -4.28 -24.08
N HIS A 491 18.47 -3.70 -22.93
CA HIS A 491 17.69 -2.48 -22.77
C HIS A 491 18.46 -1.49 -21.88
N ILE A 492 18.10 -0.21 -21.92
CA ILE A 492 18.67 0.83 -21.06
C ILE A 492 17.56 1.34 -20.14
N ASP A 493 17.67 1.09 -18.85
CA ASP A 493 16.75 1.65 -17.86
C ASP A 493 17.08 3.12 -17.53
N PHE A 494 16.17 3.81 -16.83
CA PHE A 494 16.38 5.23 -16.52
C PHE A 494 17.60 5.49 -15.62
N ASN A 495 17.97 4.57 -14.74
CA ASN A 495 19.16 4.71 -13.92
C ASN A 495 20.44 4.47 -14.73
N GLU A 496 20.46 3.48 -15.62
CA GLU A 496 21.57 3.23 -16.55
C GLU A 496 21.75 4.42 -17.51
N PHE A 497 20.65 4.97 -18.00
CA PHE A 497 20.63 6.20 -18.78
C PHE A 497 21.24 7.37 -17.99
N LEU A 498 20.83 7.57 -16.72
CA LEU A 498 21.40 8.63 -15.87
C LEU A 498 22.89 8.44 -15.59
N GLU A 499 23.34 7.21 -15.35
CA GLU A 499 24.76 6.90 -15.11
C GLU A 499 25.62 7.15 -16.36
N ALA A 500 25.08 6.95 -17.58
CA ALA A 500 25.79 7.30 -18.81
C ALA A 500 26.13 8.80 -18.90
N PHE A 501 25.19 9.68 -18.55
CA PHE A 501 25.44 11.13 -18.51
C PHE A 501 26.35 11.54 -17.33
N HIS A 502 26.35 10.77 -16.25
CA HIS A 502 27.24 10.96 -15.10
C HIS A 502 28.72 10.73 -15.45
N VAL A 503 29.02 9.77 -16.33
CA VAL A 503 30.40 9.48 -16.78
C VAL A 503 30.96 10.60 -17.66
N VAL A 504 30.14 11.19 -18.53
CA VAL A 504 30.55 12.28 -19.45
C VAL A 504 30.96 13.55 -18.68
N HIS A 505 30.21 13.92 -17.64
CA HIS A 505 30.51 15.11 -16.83
C HIS A 505 31.75 15.01 -15.94
N ARG A 506 32.32 13.81 -15.75
CA ARG A 506 33.60 13.63 -15.04
C ARG A 506 34.83 13.72 -15.96
N LEU A 507 34.61 13.71 -17.27
CA LEU A 507 35.67 13.70 -18.29
C LEU A 507 35.89 15.07 -18.94
N GLU A 508 35.04 16.05 -18.66
CA GLU A 508 35.27 17.49 -18.88
C GLU A 508 35.96 18.12 -17.66
#